data_AF-A0A0G0F1G5-F1
#
_entry.id   AF-A0A0G0F1G5-F1
#
_cell.length_a   1.000
_cell.length_b   1.000
_cell.length_c   1.000
_cell.angle_alpha   90.00
_cell.angle_beta   90.00
_cell.angle_gamma   90.00
#
_symmetry.space_group_name_H-M   'P 1'
#
loop_
_entity.id
_entity.type
_entity.pdbx_description
1 polymer ?
#
loop_
_entity_poly.entity_id
_entity_poly.type
_entity_poly.pdbx_seq_one_letter_code
_entity_poly.pdbx_strand_id
1 'polypeptide(L)'
;MINNISDILTPNNGWHKSIVNTLDTYQYIYGLPIIKKSKKISNSFYNYCIKGKYFVVIALYNSKRDFFIQKDFLEDNNKWDLVGGWVREEESFDQALDRIVSKETGNKLVEAVPVSRVKNKYYTKDNRKVYHEGIAFLGRVLHDSISTQNGIFTSDVKSLLSKRDLSILKLCKKILEDKVIEPPLEEVDNSHQAYYLTKINKNIIKPLSYYLSSRILSRVIIEHAFPQNNTKTKYILDLSCGDDKSILQIAKKAKLLVANDISRDIMKSLINSSAQNIIFTNQNLLDLEYKINFDLVICKNTLHHMRSSEEVELLMKTLKKFSRKRIIIMDIENPNNSFLSKAWNTYYKIIMKDHGDLFISFNQFREILKIAFPNSASIYSKRILTIKGYYMLGVIDLL
;
A
#
# COMPACT_ATOMS: atom_id res chain seq x y z
N MET A 1 0.97 -38.39 2.65
CA MET A 1 -0.39 -38.96 2.58
C MET A 1 -1.33 -37.87 2.08
N ILE A 2 -1.90 -38.08 0.89
CA ILE A 2 -2.87 -37.19 0.25
C ILE A 2 -4.24 -37.76 0.61
N ASN A 3 -5.06 -36.99 1.34
CA ASN A 3 -6.25 -37.54 2.02
C ASN A 3 -7.59 -37.21 1.33
N ASN A 4 -7.64 -36.59 0.14
CA ASN A 4 -8.93 -36.39 -0.53
C ASN A 4 -8.84 -36.14 -2.05
N ILE A 5 -9.83 -36.63 -2.81
CA ILE A 5 -9.99 -36.38 -4.26
C ILE A 5 -10.20 -34.88 -4.56
N SER A 6 -10.73 -34.10 -3.60
CA SER A 6 -10.83 -32.64 -3.73
C SER A 6 -9.47 -31.95 -3.86
N ASP A 7 -8.41 -32.51 -3.26
CA ASP A 7 -7.05 -31.98 -3.32
C ASP A 7 -6.38 -32.24 -4.68
N ILE A 8 -6.87 -33.23 -5.42
CA ILE A 8 -6.47 -33.52 -6.81
C ILE A 8 -7.24 -32.62 -7.80
N LEU A 9 -8.48 -32.27 -7.48
CA LEU A 9 -9.35 -31.44 -8.33
C LEU A 9 -9.16 -29.92 -8.16
N THR A 10 -8.35 -29.49 -7.19
CA THR A 10 -7.97 -28.08 -7.00
C THR A 10 -6.45 -27.96 -6.85
N PRO A 11 -5.69 -27.93 -7.97
CA PRO A 11 -4.22 -27.99 -7.95
C PRO A 11 -3.51 -26.81 -7.28
N ASN A 12 -4.22 -25.92 -6.58
CA ASN A 12 -3.69 -24.68 -6.02
C ASN A 12 -4.21 -24.34 -4.60
N ASN A 13 -4.37 -25.35 -3.73
CA ASN A 13 -4.75 -25.18 -2.32
C ASN A 13 -3.91 -24.12 -1.56
N GLY A 14 -2.63 -23.98 -1.91
CA GLY A 14 -1.74 -22.97 -1.34
C GLY A 14 -2.15 -21.53 -1.68
N TRP A 15 -2.44 -21.26 -2.96
CA TRP A 15 -2.89 -19.94 -3.41
C TRP A 15 -4.24 -19.56 -2.80
N HIS A 16 -5.21 -20.49 -2.80
CA HIS A 16 -6.51 -20.23 -2.19
C HIS A 16 -6.41 -19.90 -0.70
N LYS A 17 -5.59 -20.64 0.04
CA LYS A 17 -5.32 -20.35 1.46
C LYS A 17 -4.67 -18.99 1.64
N SER A 18 -3.73 -18.63 0.77
CA SER A 18 -3.09 -17.31 0.76
C SER A 18 -4.10 -16.19 0.55
N ILE A 19 -4.99 -16.29 -0.45
CA ILE A 19 -6.02 -15.29 -0.73
C ILE A 19 -7.01 -15.11 0.42
N VAL A 20 -7.45 -16.21 1.05
CA VAL A 20 -8.34 -16.15 2.22
C VAL A 20 -7.64 -15.47 3.39
N ASN A 21 -6.39 -15.84 3.67
CA ASN A 21 -5.59 -15.16 4.70
C ASN A 21 -5.45 -13.67 4.43
N THR A 22 -5.23 -13.27 3.16
CA THR A 22 -5.16 -11.86 2.77
C THR A 22 -6.50 -11.15 3.00
N LEU A 23 -7.63 -11.74 2.63
CA LEU A 23 -8.97 -11.19 2.92
C LEU A 23 -9.20 -10.97 4.41
N ASP A 24 -8.84 -11.95 5.23
CA ASP A 24 -9.01 -11.88 6.68
C ASP A 24 -8.06 -10.87 7.31
N THR A 25 -6.85 -10.73 6.75
CA THR A 25 -5.89 -9.72 7.19
C THR A 25 -6.36 -8.30 6.85
N TYR A 26 -6.89 -8.07 5.65
CA TYR A 26 -7.54 -6.79 5.30
C TYR A 26 -8.72 -6.49 6.21
N GLN A 27 -9.57 -7.48 6.49
CA GLN A 27 -10.69 -7.35 7.44
C GLN A 27 -10.20 -6.96 8.84
N TYR A 28 -9.12 -7.57 9.31
CA TYR A 28 -8.54 -7.30 10.63
C TYR A 28 -7.92 -5.90 10.72
N ILE A 29 -7.12 -5.51 9.72
CA ILE A 29 -6.41 -4.21 9.72
C ILE A 29 -7.40 -3.04 9.58
N TYR A 30 -8.38 -3.15 8.69
CA TYR A 30 -9.24 -2.01 8.30
C TYR A 30 -10.65 -2.07 8.89
N GLY A 31 -11.05 -3.17 9.53
CA GLY A 31 -12.41 -3.30 10.05
C GLY A 31 -13.48 -3.20 8.95
N LEU A 32 -13.19 -3.76 7.77
CA LEU A 32 -14.01 -3.57 6.57
C LEU A 32 -15.49 -3.94 6.77
N PRO A 33 -16.46 -3.08 6.42
CA PRO A 33 -17.86 -3.46 6.39
C PRO A 33 -18.11 -4.54 5.34
N ILE A 34 -19.08 -5.43 5.59
CA ILE A 34 -19.42 -6.52 4.67
C ILE A 34 -20.66 -6.15 3.85
N ILE A 35 -20.49 -6.02 2.52
CA ILE A 35 -21.58 -5.82 1.58
C ILE A 35 -21.98 -7.18 0.98
N LYS A 36 -23.26 -7.55 1.14
CA LYS A 36 -23.81 -8.80 0.62
C LYS A 36 -24.74 -8.54 -0.56
N LYS A 37 -24.55 -9.25 -1.67
CA LYS A 37 -25.47 -9.27 -2.82
C LYS A 37 -25.94 -10.70 -3.04
N SER A 38 -27.25 -10.89 -3.20
CA SER A 38 -27.78 -12.14 -3.72
C SER A 38 -28.63 -11.87 -4.95
N LYS A 39 -28.44 -12.66 -6.00
CA LYS A 39 -29.12 -12.44 -7.28
C LYS A 39 -29.38 -13.77 -7.99
N LYS A 40 -30.59 -13.90 -8.53
CA LYS A 40 -30.93 -14.97 -9.47
C LYS A 40 -30.30 -14.69 -10.83
N ILE A 41 -29.61 -15.67 -11.41
CA ILE A 41 -28.85 -15.51 -12.65
C ILE A 41 -29.21 -16.57 -13.70
N SER A 42 -28.87 -16.30 -14.97
CA SER A 42 -29.01 -17.26 -16.06
C SER A 42 -27.99 -18.39 -15.94
N ASN A 43 -28.24 -19.52 -16.62
CA ASN A 43 -27.31 -20.63 -16.68
C ASN A 43 -25.99 -20.25 -17.40
N SER A 44 -26.07 -19.40 -18.43
CA SER A 44 -24.88 -18.90 -19.13
C SER A 44 -24.01 -18.04 -18.21
N PHE A 45 -24.62 -17.13 -17.44
CA PHE A 45 -23.88 -16.32 -16.48
C PHE A 45 -23.37 -17.14 -15.29
N TYR A 46 -24.07 -18.19 -14.90
CA TYR A 46 -23.57 -19.14 -13.89
C TYR A 46 -22.29 -19.83 -14.35
N ASN A 47 -22.25 -20.31 -15.59
CA ASN A 47 -21.05 -20.93 -16.16
C ASN A 47 -19.87 -19.94 -16.29
N TYR A 48 -20.15 -18.64 -16.41
CA TYR A 48 -19.13 -17.60 -16.29
C TYR A 48 -18.66 -17.43 -14.85
N CYS A 49 -19.60 -17.34 -13.89
CA CYS A 49 -19.32 -17.14 -12.47
C CYS A 49 -18.45 -18.24 -11.87
N ILE A 50 -18.66 -19.51 -12.24
CA ILE A 50 -17.85 -20.62 -11.71
C ILE A 50 -16.36 -20.54 -12.08
N LYS A 51 -15.98 -19.70 -13.06
CA LYS A 51 -14.58 -19.51 -13.46
C LYS A 51 -13.77 -18.68 -12.46
N GLY A 52 -14.43 -17.95 -11.55
CA GLY A 52 -13.74 -17.04 -10.64
C GLY A 52 -14.41 -17.01 -9.27
N LYS A 53 -13.64 -17.31 -8.21
CA LYS A 53 -14.13 -17.24 -6.82
C LYS A 53 -13.85 -15.89 -6.17
N TYR A 54 -12.69 -15.31 -6.46
CA TYR A 54 -12.21 -14.09 -5.82
C TYR A 54 -12.16 -12.93 -6.80
N PHE A 55 -12.52 -11.73 -6.35
CA PHE A 55 -12.59 -10.55 -7.22
C PHE A 55 -12.22 -9.26 -6.49
N VAL A 56 -11.96 -8.22 -7.28
CA VAL A 56 -11.85 -6.83 -6.81
C VAL A 56 -12.91 -5.96 -7.47
N VAL A 57 -13.36 -4.94 -6.76
CA VAL A 57 -14.17 -3.84 -7.29
C VAL A 57 -13.50 -2.53 -6.89
N ILE A 58 -13.52 -1.53 -7.75
CA ILE A 58 -12.72 -0.32 -7.58
C ILE A 58 -13.59 0.88 -7.95
N ALA A 59 -13.79 1.77 -6.98
CA ALA A 59 -14.31 3.10 -7.23
C ALA A 59 -13.12 4.01 -7.57
N LEU A 60 -12.83 4.13 -8.87
CA LEU A 60 -11.74 4.97 -9.35
C LEU A 60 -12.17 6.42 -9.37
N TYR A 61 -11.33 7.32 -8.86
CA TYR A 61 -11.57 8.76 -8.88
C TYR A 61 -10.39 9.55 -9.47
N ASN A 62 -10.69 10.68 -10.11
CA ASN A 62 -9.72 11.59 -10.71
C ASN A 62 -9.43 12.80 -9.79
N SER A 63 -8.64 13.78 -10.26
CA SER A 63 -8.30 14.99 -9.48
C SER A 63 -9.52 15.83 -9.09
N LYS A 64 -10.59 15.76 -9.90
CA LYS A 64 -11.87 16.47 -9.69
C LYS A 64 -12.81 15.71 -8.76
N ARG A 65 -12.39 14.54 -8.24
CA ARG A 65 -13.22 13.62 -7.45
C ARG A 65 -14.45 13.10 -8.19
N ASP A 66 -14.41 13.14 -9.52
CA ASP A 66 -15.36 12.40 -10.35
C ASP A 66 -15.01 10.91 -10.30
N PHE A 67 -16.02 10.06 -10.38
CA PHE A 67 -15.83 8.61 -10.37
C PHE A 67 -15.94 8.02 -11.76
N PHE A 68 -15.04 7.09 -12.08
CA PHE A 68 -15.11 6.35 -13.33
C PHE A 68 -16.15 5.23 -13.22
N ILE A 69 -17.05 5.20 -14.19
CA ILE A 69 -18.03 4.15 -14.38
C ILE A 69 -17.92 3.59 -15.79
N GLN A 70 -18.25 2.31 -15.95
CA GLN A 70 -18.24 1.64 -17.25
C GLN A 70 -19.55 0.92 -17.51
N LYS A 71 -19.89 0.74 -18.79
CA LYS A 71 -21.08 -0.03 -19.18
C LYS A 71 -20.94 -1.49 -18.77
N ASP A 72 -21.99 -2.07 -18.20
CA ASP A 72 -22.06 -3.50 -17.93
C ASP A 72 -22.43 -4.24 -19.22
N PHE A 73 -21.48 -4.99 -19.79
CA PHE A 73 -21.71 -5.78 -21.00
C PHE A 73 -22.35 -7.14 -20.74
N LEU A 74 -22.51 -7.54 -19.47
CA LEU A 74 -23.05 -8.84 -19.09
C LEU A 74 -24.56 -8.77 -18.78
N GLU A 75 -25.08 -7.58 -18.50
CA GLU A 75 -26.52 -7.32 -18.39
C GLU A 75 -26.98 -6.50 -19.61
N ASP A 76 -27.94 -7.03 -20.39
CA ASP A 76 -28.53 -6.45 -21.63
C ASP A 76 -29.22 -5.06 -21.48
N ASN A 77 -28.97 -4.33 -20.39
CA ASN A 77 -29.56 -3.04 -20.09
C ASN A 77 -28.46 -1.99 -19.98
N ASN A 78 -28.75 -0.73 -20.34
CA ASN A 78 -27.89 0.47 -20.22
C ASN A 78 -27.43 0.79 -18.77
N LYS A 79 -26.97 -0.20 -18.03
CA LYS A 79 -26.50 -0.11 -16.66
C LYS A 79 -25.02 0.16 -16.65
N TRP A 80 -24.62 0.91 -15.64
CA TRP A 80 -23.24 1.22 -15.36
C TRP A 80 -22.83 0.50 -14.08
N ASP A 81 -21.58 0.09 -14.03
CA ASP A 81 -20.98 -0.53 -12.86
C ASP A 81 -19.64 0.14 -12.54
N LEU A 82 -19.19 -0.04 -11.31
CA LEU A 82 -17.81 0.24 -10.93
C LEU A 82 -16.88 -0.78 -11.60
N VAL A 83 -15.63 -0.36 -11.80
CA VAL A 83 -14.61 -1.22 -12.39
C VAL A 83 -14.37 -2.44 -11.51
N GLY A 84 -14.28 -3.62 -12.08
CA GLY A 84 -14.00 -4.83 -11.32
C GLY A 84 -13.58 -6.00 -12.18
N GLY A 85 -13.11 -7.05 -11.52
CA GLY A 85 -12.67 -8.26 -12.20
C GLY A 85 -12.16 -9.33 -11.25
N TRP A 86 -11.98 -10.53 -11.79
CA TRP A 86 -11.46 -11.67 -11.05
C TRP A 86 -10.00 -11.49 -10.68
N VAL A 87 -9.64 -12.01 -9.51
CA VAL A 87 -8.24 -12.31 -9.16
C VAL A 87 -7.88 -13.62 -9.85
N ARG A 88 -6.87 -13.59 -10.72
CA ARG A 88 -6.40 -14.77 -11.45
C ARG A 88 -5.65 -15.71 -10.50
N GLU A 89 -5.51 -16.97 -10.89
CA GLU A 89 -4.62 -17.88 -10.16
C GLU A 89 -3.21 -17.29 -10.10
N GLU A 90 -2.54 -17.51 -8.97
CA GLU A 90 -1.19 -16.99 -8.66
C GLU A 90 -1.10 -15.46 -8.52
N GLU A 91 -2.19 -14.74 -8.75
CA GLU A 91 -2.28 -13.30 -8.59
C GLU A 91 -2.69 -12.93 -7.16
N SER A 92 -2.11 -11.85 -6.63
CA SER A 92 -2.56 -11.18 -5.41
C SER A 92 -3.67 -10.16 -5.71
N PHE A 93 -4.37 -9.66 -4.68
CA PHE A 93 -5.34 -8.59 -4.87
C PHE A 93 -4.71 -7.33 -5.48
N ASP A 94 -3.49 -6.98 -5.07
CA ASP A 94 -2.78 -5.80 -5.57
C ASP A 94 -2.39 -5.90 -7.04
N GLN A 95 -1.94 -7.07 -7.48
CA GLN A 95 -1.66 -7.33 -8.89
C GLN A 95 -2.96 -7.31 -9.72
N ALA A 96 -4.05 -7.86 -9.18
CA ALA A 96 -5.36 -7.81 -9.83
C ALA A 96 -5.86 -6.38 -10.00
N LEU A 97 -5.70 -5.53 -8.96
CA LEU A 97 -6.02 -4.10 -9.03
C LEU A 97 -5.27 -3.42 -10.17
N ASP A 98 -3.94 -3.52 -10.20
CA ASP A 98 -3.11 -2.87 -11.21
C ASP A 98 -3.50 -3.30 -12.63
N ARG A 99 -3.66 -4.62 -12.84
CA ARG A 99 -4.06 -5.17 -14.13
C ARG A 99 -5.43 -4.65 -14.57
N ILE A 100 -6.41 -4.64 -13.66
CA ILE A 100 -7.77 -4.21 -13.98
C ILE A 100 -7.80 -2.72 -14.30
N VAL A 101 -7.18 -1.87 -13.47
CA VAL A 101 -7.14 -0.43 -13.74
C VAL A 101 -6.45 -0.13 -15.06
N SER A 102 -5.27 -0.72 -15.29
CA SER A 102 -4.54 -0.51 -16.53
C SER A 102 -5.34 -0.95 -17.76
N LYS A 103 -5.99 -2.13 -17.70
CA LYS A 103 -6.81 -2.66 -18.79
C LYS A 103 -8.05 -1.81 -19.07
N GLU A 104 -8.78 -1.41 -18.03
CA GLU A 104 -10.10 -0.78 -18.16
C GLU A 104 -10.02 0.73 -18.32
N THR A 105 -8.88 1.37 -18.02
CA THR A 105 -8.75 2.84 -18.10
C THR A 105 -7.53 3.32 -18.91
N GLY A 106 -6.56 2.45 -19.20
CA GLY A 106 -5.26 2.85 -19.73
C GLY A 106 -4.40 3.63 -18.72
N ASN A 107 -4.82 3.69 -17.46
CA ASN A 107 -4.25 4.54 -16.42
C ASN A 107 -3.49 3.71 -15.36
N LYS A 108 -2.94 4.39 -14.36
CA LYS A 108 -2.25 3.77 -13.20
C LYS A 108 -2.89 4.23 -11.90
N LEU A 109 -2.83 3.39 -10.88
CA LEU A 109 -3.19 3.77 -9.52
C LEU A 109 -2.04 4.53 -8.87
N VAL A 110 -2.37 5.67 -8.29
CA VAL A 110 -1.53 6.44 -7.36
C VAL A 110 -1.72 5.90 -5.95
N GLU A 111 -2.97 5.60 -5.60
CA GLU A 111 -3.37 5.17 -4.27
C GLU A 111 -4.51 4.17 -4.37
N ALA A 112 -4.56 3.21 -3.43
CA ALA A 112 -5.65 2.26 -3.30
C ALA A 112 -5.98 1.97 -1.82
N VAL A 113 -7.15 2.42 -1.37
CA VAL A 113 -7.65 2.23 -0.01
C VAL A 113 -8.73 1.14 0.00
N PRO A 114 -8.60 0.05 0.77
CA PRO A 114 -9.66 -0.93 0.95
C PRO A 114 -10.86 -0.33 1.70
N VAL A 115 -12.08 -0.49 1.17
CA VAL A 115 -13.29 0.14 1.75
C VAL A 115 -14.36 -0.85 2.22
N SER A 116 -14.42 -2.05 1.64
CA SER A 116 -15.38 -3.07 2.09
C SER A 116 -14.98 -4.49 1.64
N ARG A 117 -15.47 -5.49 2.36
CA ARG A 117 -15.47 -6.89 1.90
C ARG A 117 -16.80 -7.16 1.21
N VAL A 118 -16.76 -7.70 -0.01
CA VAL A 118 -17.95 -7.92 -0.83
C VAL A 118 -18.19 -9.41 -0.97
N LYS A 119 -19.40 -9.87 -0.60
CA LYS A 119 -19.82 -11.27 -0.72
C LYS A 119 -21.02 -11.37 -1.66
N ASN A 120 -20.83 -12.08 -2.76
CA ASN A 120 -21.89 -12.33 -3.74
C ASN A 120 -22.38 -13.77 -3.63
N LYS A 121 -23.69 -13.97 -3.63
CA LYS A 121 -24.35 -15.27 -3.71
C LYS A 121 -25.27 -15.31 -4.92
N TYR A 122 -24.87 -16.05 -5.95
CA TYR A 122 -25.67 -16.22 -7.14
C TYR A 122 -26.37 -17.58 -7.15
N TYR A 123 -27.57 -17.62 -7.71
CA TYR A 123 -28.32 -18.87 -7.87
C TYR A 123 -29.10 -18.91 -9.17
N THR A 124 -29.22 -20.11 -9.75
CA THR A 124 -29.95 -20.34 -11.01
C THR A 124 -31.40 -20.74 -10.75
N LYS A 125 -32.21 -20.90 -11.82
CA LYS A 125 -33.60 -21.39 -11.72
C LYS A 125 -33.68 -22.81 -11.12
N ASP A 126 -32.71 -23.66 -11.43
CA ASP A 126 -32.52 -25.03 -10.93
C ASP A 126 -31.77 -25.08 -9.58
N ASN A 127 -31.70 -23.96 -8.85
CA ASN A 127 -31.17 -23.87 -7.48
C ASN A 127 -29.67 -24.23 -7.32
N ARG A 128 -28.89 -24.25 -8.40
CA ARG A 128 -27.43 -24.27 -8.33
C ARG A 128 -26.94 -22.95 -7.75
N LYS A 129 -25.88 -22.99 -6.93
CA LYS A 129 -25.40 -21.83 -6.16
C LYS A 129 -23.90 -21.65 -6.36
N VAL A 130 -23.47 -20.39 -6.47
CA VAL A 130 -22.06 -20.02 -6.50
C VAL A 130 -21.82 -18.80 -5.61
N TYR A 131 -20.70 -18.81 -4.89
CA TYR A 131 -20.33 -17.81 -3.90
C TYR A 131 -19.02 -17.17 -4.30
N HIS A 132 -19.01 -15.84 -4.38
CA HIS A 132 -17.79 -15.08 -4.62
C HIS A 132 -17.50 -14.15 -3.47
N GLU A 133 -16.23 -13.90 -3.27
CA GLU A 133 -15.75 -13.00 -2.22
C GLU A 133 -14.66 -12.09 -2.74
N GLY A 134 -14.68 -10.83 -2.33
CA GLY A 134 -13.75 -9.84 -2.85
C GLY A 134 -13.58 -8.66 -1.93
N ILE A 135 -12.73 -7.74 -2.36
CA ILE A 135 -12.49 -6.46 -1.69
C ILE A 135 -12.88 -5.34 -2.63
N ALA A 136 -13.62 -4.36 -2.11
CA ALA A 136 -13.83 -3.10 -2.80
C ALA A 136 -12.76 -2.10 -2.37
N PHE A 137 -12.25 -1.33 -3.32
CA PHE A 137 -11.25 -0.29 -3.09
C PHE A 137 -11.74 1.07 -3.57
N LEU A 138 -11.27 2.13 -2.93
CA LEU A 138 -11.21 3.48 -3.45
C LEU A 138 -9.84 3.66 -4.10
N GLY A 139 -9.78 4.06 -5.37
CA GLY A 139 -8.52 4.19 -6.10
C GLY A 139 -8.35 5.56 -6.75
N ARG A 140 -7.24 6.25 -6.48
CA ARG A 140 -6.87 7.47 -7.20
C ARG A 140 -6.12 7.10 -8.46
N VAL A 141 -6.61 7.50 -9.64
CA VAL A 141 -5.85 7.32 -10.88
C VAL A 141 -4.78 8.41 -11.04
N LEU A 142 -3.78 8.21 -11.91
CA LEU A 142 -2.74 9.21 -12.15
C LEU A 142 -3.25 10.35 -13.05
N HIS A 143 -3.83 10.01 -14.20
CA HIS A 143 -4.33 10.98 -15.17
C HIS A 143 -5.85 11.16 -15.07
N ASP A 144 -6.34 12.37 -15.32
CA ASP A 144 -7.79 12.63 -15.30
C ASP A 144 -8.51 12.18 -16.57
N SER A 145 -7.76 12.02 -17.66
CA SER A 145 -8.25 11.47 -18.92
C SER A 145 -8.13 9.95 -18.94
N ILE A 146 -9.01 9.35 -19.73
CA ILE A 146 -9.09 7.91 -19.98
C ILE A 146 -9.02 7.67 -21.48
N SER A 147 -8.40 6.56 -21.88
CA SER A 147 -8.24 6.21 -23.28
C SER A 147 -9.31 5.25 -23.81
N THR A 148 -10.37 4.99 -23.03
CA THR A 148 -11.33 3.91 -23.35
C THR A 148 -12.67 4.45 -23.84
N GLN A 149 -13.29 3.71 -24.77
CA GLN A 149 -14.59 4.05 -25.34
C GLN A 149 -15.79 3.65 -24.45
N ASN A 150 -15.55 2.89 -23.37
CA ASN A 150 -16.59 2.16 -22.64
C ASN A 150 -16.87 2.67 -21.23
N GLY A 151 -16.14 3.70 -20.78
CA GLY A 151 -16.33 4.31 -19.47
C GLY A 151 -16.13 5.81 -19.50
N ILE A 152 -16.62 6.48 -18.46
CA ILE A 152 -16.55 7.93 -18.29
C ILE A 152 -16.30 8.28 -16.82
N PHE A 153 -15.60 9.38 -16.58
CA PHE A 153 -15.60 10.03 -15.27
C PHE A 153 -16.83 10.93 -15.14
N THR A 154 -17.56 10.79 -14.03
CA THR A 154 -18.72 11.64 -13.72
C THR A 154 -18.89 11.84 -12.22
N SER A 155 -19.40 12.99 -11.81
CA SER A 155 -19.82 13.27 -10.44
C SER A 155 -21.24 12.74 -10.15
N ASP A 156 -22.09 12.63 -11.18
CA ASP A 156 -23.46 12.11 -11.07
C ASP A 156 -23.53 10.61 -11.36
N VAL A 157 -23.19 9.84 -10.33
CA VAL A 157 -23.10 8.37 -10.41
C VAL A 157 -24.35 7.66 -9.87
N LYS A 158 -25.26 8.40 -9.21
CA LYS A 158 -26.29 7.79 -8.33
C LYS A 158 -27.38 7.04 -9.10
N SER A 159 -27.81 7.57 -10.23
CA SER A 159 -28.89 7.01 -11.04
C SER A 159 -28.46 5.84 -11.91
N LEU A 160 -27.15 5.66 -12.09
CA LEU A 160 -26.58 4.76 -13.11
C LEU A 160 -26.11 3.41 -12.56
N LEU A 161 -25.81 3.35 -11.25
CA LEU A 161 -25.16 2.20 -10.62
C LEU A 161 -26.11 1.21 -9.96
N SER A 162 -25.68 -0.05 -9.87
CA SER A 162 -26.37 -1.06 -9.07
C SER A 162 -26.35 -0.75 -7.56
N LYS A 163 -27.33 -1.28 -6.79
CA LYS A 163 -27.42 -1.06 -5.33
C LYS A 163 -26.13 -1.43 -4.57
N ARG A 164 -25.43 -2.48 -5.01
CA ARG A 164 -24.14 -2.89 -4.43
C ARG A 164 -23.09 -1.80 -4.63
N ASP A 165 -22.98 -1.29 -5.85
CA ASP A 165 -21.97 -0.31 -6.25
C ASP A 165 -22.25 1.05 -5.63
N LEU A 166 -23.52 1.43 -5.50
CA LEU A 166 -23.93 2.61 -4.73
C LEU A 166 -23.53 2.49 -3.25
N SER A 167 -23.61 1.30 -2.67
CA SER A 167 -23.19 1.08 -1.27
C SER A 167 -21.68 1.21 -1.11
N ILE A 168 -20.90 0.68 -2.06
CA ILE A 168 -19.45 0.86 -2.13
C ILE A 168 -19.12 2.35 -2.29
N LEU A 169 -19.74 3.01 -3.26
CA LEU A 169 -19.50 4.42 -3.56
C LEU A 169 -19.82 5.33 -2.37
N LYS A 170 -20.86 5.03 -1.59
CA LYS A 170 -21.18 5.77 -0.36
C LYS A 170 -20.04 5.70 0.66
N LEU A 171 -19.42 4.53 0.85
CA LEU A 171 -18.25 4.37 1.73
C LEU A 171 -17.05 5.15 1.17
N CYS A 172 -16.81 5.06 -0.13
CA CYS A 172 -15.74 5.78 -0.81
C CYS A 172 -15.88 7.31 -0.67
N LYS A 173 -17.10 7.85 -0.87
CA LYS A 173 -17.37 9.28 -0.72
C LYS A 173 -17.11 9.78 0.69
N LYS A 174 -17.50 9.00 1.71
CA LYS A 174 -17.18 9.33 3.10
C LYS A 174 -15.67 9.46 3.34
N ILE A 175 -14.89 8.49 2.84
CA ILE A 175 -13.43 8.55 2.96
C ILE A 175 -12.86 9.80 2.25
N LEU A 176 -13.36 10.15 1.06
CA LEU A 176 -12.92 11.36 0.36
C LEU A 176 -13.35 12.66 1.04
N GLU A 177 -14.50 12.69 1.71
CA GLU A 177 -14.96 13.84 2.50
C GLU A 177 -14.04 14.08 3.70
N ASP A 178 -13.57 13.01 4.34
CA ASP A 178 -12.65 13.06 5.48
C ASP A 178 -11.19 13.33 5.06
N LYS A 179 -10.87 13.17 3.76
CA LYS A 179 -9.51 13.28 3.22
C LYS A 179 -9.02 14.72 3.16
N VAL A 180 -7.97 14.99 3.93
CA VAL A 180 -7.35 16.32 4.06
C VAL A 180 -6.19 16.53 3.09
N ILE A 181 -5.45 15.47 2.75
CA ILE A 181 -4.21 15.56 1.96
C ILE A 181 -4.30 14.72 0.70
N GLU A 182 -4.14 15.37 -0.45
CA GLU A 182 -4.01 14.68 -1.72
C GLU A 182 -2.62 14.02 -1.85
N PRO A 183 -2.54 12.84 -2.48
CA PRO A 183 -1.28 12.11 -2.63
C PRO A 183 -0.27 12.91 -3.49
N PRO A 184 1.04 12.82 -3.18
CA PRO A 184 2.09 13.50 -3.95
C PRO A 184 2.24 12.85 -5.33
N LEU A 185 1.63 13.43 -6.37
CA LEU A 185 1.63 12.86 -7.72
C LEU A 185 3.04 12.86 -8.34
N GLU A 186 3.87 13.83 -7.98
CA GLU A 186 5.23 13.96 -8.48
C GLU A 186 6.11 12.77 -8.10
N GLU A 187 5.89 12.19 -6.91
CA GLU A 187 6.61 11.00 -6.43
C GLU A 187 6.21 9.73 -7.22
N VAL A 188 4.95 9.68 -7.68
CA VAL A 188 4.40 8.52 -8.39
C VAL A 188 4.74 8.54 -9.87
N ASP A 189 4.70 9.70 -10.53
CA ASP A 189 4.91 9.82 -11.99
C ASP A 189 6.37 9.59 -12.41
N ASN A 190 7.33 9.96 -11.55
CA ASN A 190 8.77 9.92 -11.88
C ASN A 190 9.41 8.53 -11.86
N SER A 191 8.64 7.45 -11.63
CA SER A 191 9.15 6.07 -11.69
C SER A 191 9.56 5.61 -13.11
N HIS A 192 9.20 6.37 -14.16
CA HIS A 192 9.50 6.06 -15.56
C HIS A 192 10.74 6.83 -16.05
N GLN A 193 11.92 6.36 -15.63
CA GLN A 193 13.22 6.91 -16.05
C GLN A 193 13.79 6.24 -17.33
N ALA A 194 14.73 6.92 -17.98
CA ALA A 194 15.52 6.38 -19.09
C ALA A 194 16.14 5.02 -18.71
N TYR A 195 15.83 4.00 -19.51
CA TYR A 195 16.18 2.59 -19.29
C TYR A 195 17.66 2.32 -18.94
N TYR A 196 18.60 3.12 -19.48
CA TYR A 196 20.03 2.93 -19.24
C TYR A 196 20.50 3.45 -17.87
N LEU A 197 19.99 4.60 -17.41
CA LEU A 197 20.33 5.17 -16.10
C LEU A 197 19.78 4.29 -14.97
N THR A 198 18.56 3.77 -15.13
CA THR A 198 17.96 2.83 -14.19
C THR A 198 18.76 1.53 -14.10
N LYS A 199 19.34 1.05 -15.22
CA LYS A 199 20.17 -0.16 -15.25
C LYS A 199 21.51 0.03 -14.52
N ILE A 200 22.20 1.16 -14.72
CA ILE A 200 23.45 1.49 -13.99
C ILE A 200 23.15 1.61 -12.50
N ASN A 201 22.12 2.37 -12.14
CA ASN A 201 21.72 2.53 -10.74
C ASN A 201 21.42 1.16 -10.10
N LYS A 202 20.62 0.32 -10.78
CA LYS A 202 20.20 -1.00 -10.28
C LYS A 202 21.36 -1.99 -10.15
N ASN A 203 22.30 -1.99 -11.09
CA ASN A 203 23.33 -3.02 -11.16
C ASN A 203 24.66 -2.62 -10.51
N ILE A 204 24.94 -1.32 -10.31
CA ILE A 204 26.23 -0.84 -9.81
C ILE A 204 26.04 -0.02 -8.52
N ILE A 205 25.26 1.07 -8.59
CA ILE A 205 25.12 2.01 -7.47
C ILE A 205 24.34 1.39 -6.30
N LYS A 206 23.24 0.69 -6.56
CA LYS A 206 22.44 0.02 -5.52
C LYS A 206 23.24 -1.08 -4.80
N PRO A 207 23.95 -2.00 -5.47
CA PRO A 207 24.79 -2.97 -4.77
C PRO A 207 25.88 -2.31 -3.91
N LEU A 208 26.61 -1.33 -4.45
CA LEU A 208 27.68 -0.66 -3.70
C LEU A 208 27.12 0.07 -2.47
N SER A 209 26.07 0.88 -2.67
CA SER A 209 25.42 1.62 -1.59
C SER A 209 24.72 0.69 -0.58
N TYR A 210 24.28 -0.49 -1.01
CA TYR A 210 23.74 -1.51 -0.11
C TYR A 210 24.81 -1.99 0.88
N TYR A 211 25.99 -2.37 0.42
CA TYR A 211 27.05 -2.86 1.30
C TYR A 211 27.60 -1.78 2.23
N LEU A 212 27.72 -0.54 1.75
CA LEU A 212 28.37 0.56 2.47
C LEU A 212 27.42 1.47 3.27
N SER A 213 26.10 1.39 3.05
CA SER A 213 25.11 2.22 3.73
C SER A 213 23.87 1.41 4.13
N SER A 214 23.09 0.90 3.17
CA SER A 214 21.77 0.32 3.48
C SER A 214 21.86 -0.88 4.42
N ARG A 215 22.91 -1.69 4.36
CA ARG A 215 23.14 -2.83 5.27
C ARG A 215 23.44 -2.38 6.70
N ILE A 216 24.17 -1.28 6.88
CA ILE A 216 24.44 -0.71 8.21
C ILE A 216 23.12 -0.21 8.81
N LEU A 217 22.37 0.57 8.04
CA LEU A 217 21.09 1.13 8.46
C LEU A 217 20.05 0.03 8.78
N SER A 218 19.94 -0.99 7.91
CA SER A 218 19.05 -2.13 8.12
C SER A 218 19.38 -2.91 9.38
N ARG A 219 20.67 -3.12 9.68
CA ARG A 219 21.12 -3.80 10.90
C ARG A 219 20.69 -3.02 12.13
N VAL A 220 20.93 -1.71 12.14
CA VAL A 220 20.55 -0.85 13.26
C VAL A 220 19.03 -0.85 13.49
N ILE A 221 18.23 -0.78 12.42
CA ILE A 221 16.76 -0.91 12.53
C ILE A 221 16.39 -2.27 13.13
N ILE A 222 16.96 -3.37 12.63
CA ILE A 222 16.64 -4.72 13.10
C ILE A 222 17.03 -4.92 14.57
N GLU A 223 18.19 -4.40 14.99
CA GLU A 223 18.67 -4.45 16.38
C GLU A 223 17.70 -3.72 17.32
N HIS A 224 17.26 -2.51 16.95
CA HIS A 224 16.29 -1.76 17.76
C HIS A 224 14.86 -2.31 17.66
N ALA A 225 14.48 -2.92 16.54
CA ALA A 225 13.18 -3.58 16.38
C ALA A 225 13.09 -4.86 17.23
N PHE A 226 14.19 -5.58 17.38
CA PHE A 226 14.26 -6.89 18.05
C PHE A 226 15.48 -7.00 18.99
N PRO A 227 15.52 -6.24 20.10
CA PRO A 227 16.67 -6.20 21.01
C PRO A 227 16.88 -7.50 21.80
N GLN A 228 15.88 -8.37 21.87
CA GLN A 228 15.97 -9.73 22.39
C GLN A 228 15.59 -10.68 21.25
N ASN A 229 16.18 -11.88 21.19
CA ASN A 229 15.91 -12.95 20.20
C ASN A 229 14.49 -13.54 20.35
N ASN A 230 13.49 -12.67 20.45
CA ASN A 230 12.12 -13.00 20.77
C ASN A 230 11.38 -13.51 19.53
N THR A 231 10.46 -14.44 19.79
CA THR A 231 9.60 -15.13 18.82
C THR A 231 8.66 -14.17 18.09
N LYS A 232 8.07 -14.63 16.97
CA LYS A 232 7.12 -13.92 16.09
C LYS A 232 5.85 -13.42 16.80
N THR A 233 5.92 -12.34 17.56
CA THR A 233 4.78 -11.84 18.35
C THR A 233 4.35 -10.42 18.01
N LYS A 234 5.16 -9.67 17.26
CA LYS A 234 4.91 -8.24 17.01
C LYS A 234 4.08 -8.01 15.76
N TYR A 235 3.09 -7.11 15.86
CA TYR A 235 2.49 -6.42 14.72
C TYR A 235 3.37 -5.22 14.37
N ILE A 236 3.83 -5.15 13.11
CA ILE A 236 4.77 -4.12 12.66
C ILE A 236 4.17 -3.37 11.49
N LEU A 237 4.35 -2.05 11.48
CA LEU A 237 4.05 -1.18 10.35
C LEU A 237 5.35 -0.51 9.87
N ASP A 238 5.68 -0.65 8.58
CA ASP A 238 6.65 0.21 7.90
C ASP A 238 5.85 1.21 7.05
N LEU A 239 5.93 2.51 7.39
CA LEU A 239 5.07 3.55 6.79
C LEU A 239 5.43 3.89 5.33
N SER A 240 6.69 3.66 4.97
CA SER A 240 7.34 4.09 3.72
C SER A 240 8.41 3.07 3.34
N CYS A 241 7.94 1.86 3.01
CA CYS A 241 8.79 0.69 2.92
C CYS A 241 9.70 0.69 1.68
N GLY A 242 9.32 1.40 0.61
CA GLY A 242 10.04 1.48 -0.65
C GLY A 242 10.32 0.11 -1.27
N ASP A 243 11.53 -0.07 -1.80
CA ASP A 243 12.03 -1.34 -2.34
C ASP A 243 13.01 -2.04 -1.36
N ASP A 244 12.97 -1.67 -0.07
CA ASP A 244 13.94 -2.13 0.91
C ASP A 244 13.75 -3.61 1.25
N LYS A 245 14.67 -4.46 0.79
CA LYS A 245 14.63 -5.91 1.08
C LYS A 245 14.77 -6.25 2.57
N SER A 246 15.15 -5.32 3.43
CA SER A 246 15.19 -5.54 4.88
C SER A 246 13.82 -5.92 5.46
N ILE A 247 12.71 -5.52 4.80
CA ILE A 247 11.37 -5.89 5.27
C ILE A 247 11.19 -7.40 5.33
N LEU A 248 11.81 -8.15 4.41
CA LEU A 248 11.73 -9.62 4.40
C LEU A 248 12.41 -10.23 5.62
N GLN A 249 13.45 -9.58 6.17
CA GLN A 249 14.11 -10.00 7.40
C GLN A 249 13.27 -9.66 8.62
N ILE A 250 12.66 -8.47 8.64
CA ILE A 250 11.73 -8.04 9.68
C ILE A 250 10.51 -8.97 9.73
N ALA A 251 9.94 -9.31 8.57
CA ALA A 251 8.80 -10.20 8.44
C ALA A 251 9.06 -11.59 9.04
N LYS A 252 10.28 -12.14 8.91
CA LYS A 252 10.66 -13.42 9.54
C LYS A 252 10.52 -13.41 11.07
N LYS A 253 10.58 -12.24 11.70
CA LYS A 253 10.45 -12.04 13.15
C LYS A 253 9.11 -11.40 13.55
N ALA A 254 8.26 -11.03 12.59
CA ALA A 254 6.96 -10.41 12.83
C ALA A 254 5.84 -11.46 12.86
N LYS A 255 4.77 -11.19 13.62
CA LYS A 255 3.51 -11.91 13.47
C LYS A 255 2.80 -11.48 12.18
N LEU A 256 2.74 -10.18 11.96
CA LEU A 256 2.22 -9.53 10.75
C LEU A 256 3.06 -8.27 10.51
N LEU A 257 3.48 -8.07 9.27
CA LEU A 257 4.10 -6.83 8.80
C LEU A 257 3.17 -6.16 7.79
N VAL A 258 2.77 -4.92 8.06
CA VAL A 258 2.13 -4.04 7.08
C VAL A 258 3.20 -3.15 6.50
N ALA A 259 3.38 -3.22 5.19
CA ALA A 259 4.39 -2.49 4.44
C ALA A 259 3.69 -1.50 3.51
N ASN A 260 3.68 -0.24 3.92
CA ASN A 260 3.01 0.82 3.20
C ASN A 260 3.99 1.59 2.32
N ASP A 261 3.56 2.00 1.14
CA ASP A 261 4.25 3.01 0.36
C ASP A 261 3.27 3.67 -0.64
N ILE A 262 3.47 4.96 -0.94
CA ILE A 262 2.67 5.62 -1.98
C ILE A 262 3.08 5.15 -3.38
N SER A 263 4.32 4.71 -3.57
CA SER A 263 4.83 4.25 -4.85
C SER A 263 4.64 2.73 -5.03
N ARG A 264 3.52 2.35 -5.63
CA ARG A 264 3.23 0.95 -6.03
C ARG A 264 4.35 0.35 -6.88
N ASP A 265 4.87 1.12 -7.84
CA ASP A 265 5.88 0.65 -8.78
C ASP A 265 7.18 0.22 -8.08
N ILE A 266 7.59 0.95 -7.04
CA ILE A 266 8.80 0.65 -6.26
C ILE A 266 8.61 -0.66 -5.46
N MET A 267 7.42 -0.87 -4.89
CA MET A 267 7.11 -2.09 -4.12
C MET A 267 6.94 -3.35 -4.97
N LYS A 268 6.73 -3.27 -6.29
CA LYS A 268 6.42 -4.43 -7.16
C LYS A 268 7.37 -5.62 -6.97
N SER A 269 8.67 -5.34 -6.84
CA SER A 269 9.67 -6.41 -6.66
C SER A 269 9.55 -7.12 -5.31
N LEU A 270 9.14 -6.41 -4.26
CA LEU A 270 8.91 -6.96 -2.93
C LEU A 270 7.61 -7.77 -2.91
N ILE A 271 6.53 -7.24 -3.49
CA ILE A 271 5.22 -7.91 -3.60
C ILE A 271 5.40 -9.30 -4.23
N ASN A 272 6.14 -9.37 -5.33
CA ASN A 272 6.38 -10.62 -6.06
C ASN A 272 7.30 -11.62 -5.33
N SER A 273 8.03 -11.20 -4.29
CA SER A 273 8.99 -12.03 -3.55
C SER A 273 8.61 -12.24 -2.07
N SER A 274 7.38 -11.89 -1.72
CA SER A 274 6.97 -11.70 -0.33
C SER A 274 6.65 -12.98 0.43
N ALA A 275 6.82 -12.90 1.76
CA ALA A 275 6.40 -13.92 2.69
C ALA A 275 4.90 -13.80 3.01
N GLN A 276 4.26 -14.92 3.39
CA GLN A 276 2.82 -15.00 3.66
C GLN A 276 2.31 -14.08 4.78
N ASN A 277 3.18 -13.52 5.62
CA ASN A 277 2.82 -12.67 6.75
C ASN A 277 3.09 -11.17 6.50
N ILE A 278 3.22 -10.77 5.24
CA ILE A 278 3.35 -9.37 4.82
C ILE A 278 2.09 -8.96 4.07
N ILE A 279 1.54 -7.80 4.41
CA ILE A 279 0.54 -7.11 3.60
C ILE A 279 1.16 -5.83 3.07
N PHE A 280 1.16 -5.66 1.76
CA PHE A 280 1.52 -4.41 1.13
C PHE A 280 0.29 -3.53 1.01
N THR A 281 0.46 -2.23 1.25
CA THR A 281 -0.61 -1.25 1.16
C THR A 281 -0.11 -0.04 0.37
N ASN A 282 -1.03 0.59 -0.35
CA ASN A 282 -0.72 1.75 -1.17
C ASN A 282 -1.57 2.94 -0.76
N GLN A 283 -1.09 3.65 0.26
CA GLN A 283 -1.79 4.78 0.87
C GLN A 283 -0.81 5.91 1.17
N ASN A 284 -1.30 7.14 1.12
CA ASN A 284 -0.57 8.28 1.64
C ASN A 284 -0.36 8.08 3.15
N LEU A 285 0.90 8.09 3.58
CA LEU A 285 1.27 7.89 4.99
C LEU A 285 0.70 8.98 5.92
N LEU A 286 0.36 10.15 5.37
CA LEU A 286 -0.25 11.24 6.12
C LEU A 286 -1.78 11.05 6.31
N ASP A 287 -2.39 10.09 5.62
CA ASP A 287 -3.84 9.85 5.62
C ASP A 287 -4.17 8.34 5.63
N LEU A 288 -3.66 7.63 6.64
CA LEU A 288 -3.83 6.17 6.76
C LEU A 288 -5.13 5.77 7.48
N GLU A 289 -5.80 4.76 6.93
CA GLU A 289 -7.13 4.28 7.38
C GLU A 289 -7.13 3.04 8.30
N TYR A 290 -5.99 2.62 8.84
CA TYR A 290 -5.93 1.43 9.70
C TYR A 290 -6.76 1.59 10.98
N LYS A 291 -7.39 0.49 11.42
CA LYS A 291 -8.20 0.41 12.65
C LYS A 291 -7.50 -0.33 13.79
N ILE A 292 -6.25 -0.77 13.56
CA ILE A 292 -5.42 -1.41 14.58
C ILE A 292 -4.19 -0.54 14.89
N ASN A 293 -3.62 -0.74 16.07
CA ASN A 293 -2.29 -0.24 16.43
C ASN A 293 -1.25 -1.35 16.29
N PHE A 294 0.00 -0.96 16.12
CA PHE A 294 1.14 -1.83 15.89
C PHE A 294 2.08 -1.78 17.11
N ASP A 295 2.66 -2.91 17.47
CA ASP A 295 3.67 -2.95 18.54
C ASP A 295 4.91 -2.13 18.16
N LEU A 296 5.22 -2.06 16.87
CA LEU A 296 6.33 -1.28 16.33
C LEU A 296 5.90 -0.57 15.05
N VAL A 297 6.16 0.73 14.98
CA VAL A 297 6.07 1.52 13.74
C VAL A 297 7.46 1.97 13.33
N ILE A 298 7.79 1.76 12.05
CA ILE A 298 9.05 2.14 11.42
C ILE A 298 8.75 3.20 10.37
N CYS A 299 9.52 4.27 10.37
CA CYS A 299 9.51 5.31 9.34
C CYS A 299 10.94 5.64 8.98
N LYS A 300 11.28 5.47 7.70
CA LYS A 300 12.65 5.62 7.23
C LYS A 300 12.69 6.41 5.94
N ASN A 301 13.67 7.31 5.79
CA ASN A 301 13.88 8.09 4.56
C ASN A 301 12.59 8.77 4.07
N THR A 302 11.93 9.55 4.91
CA THR A 302 10.59 10.09 4.65
C THR A 302 10.45 11.55 5.08
N LEU A 303 11.03 11.95 6.21
CA LEU A 303 10.97 13.31 6.72
C LEU A 303 11.46 14.34 5.71
N HIS A 304 12.54 14.03 4.97
CA HIS A 304 13.06 14.95 3.96
C HIS A 304 12.16 15.11 2.74
N HIS A 305 11.16 14.25 2.55
CA HIS A 305 10.13 14.37 1.51
C HIS A 305 8.90 15.17 1.96
N MET A 306 8.80 15.53 3.25
CA MET A 306 7.72 16.39 3.72
C MET A 306 7.88 17.80 3.15
N ARG A 307 6.77 18.41 2.73
CA ARG A 307 6.76 19.71 2.04
C ARG A 307 6.75 20.90 3.01
N SER A 308 6.33 20.67 4.25
CA SER A 308 6.19 21.71 5.25
C SER A 308 6.30 21.19 6.69
N SER A 309 6.38 22.11 7.64
CA SER A 309 6.31 21.82 9.07
C SER A 309 5.02 21.12 9.47
N GLU A 310 3.90 21.47 8.85
CA GLU A 310 2.58 20.90 9.13
C GLU A 310 2.51 19.43 8.71
N GLU A 311 3.15 19.07 7.59
CA GLU A 311 3.27 17.66 7.19
C GLU A 311 4.17 16.85 8.12
N VAL A 312 5.27 17.45 8.60
CA VAL A 312 6.11 16.82 9.63
C VAL A 312 5.31 16.60 10.92
N GLU A 313 4.54 17.59 11.35
CA GLU A 313 3.68 17.46 12.53
C GLU A 313 2.63 16.35 12.34
N LEU A 314 1.99 16.28 11.17
CA LEU A 314 1.03 15.25 10.85
C LEU A 314 1.67 13.86 10.79
N LEU A 315 2.87 13.73 10.23
CA LEU A 315 3.65 12.49 10.26
C LEU A 315 3.92 12.04 11.70
N MET A 316 4.33 12.96 12.58
CA MET A 316 4.53 12.64 14.00
C MET A 316 3.22 12.18 14.67
N LYS A 317 2.09 12.83 14.36
CA LYS A 317 0.76 12.41 14.82
C LYS A 317 0.39 11.02 14.31
N THR A 318 0.65 10.71 13.04
CA THR A 318 0.45 9.38 12.44
C THR A 318 1.28 8.32 13.16
N LEU A 319 2.58 8.57 13.37
CA LEU A 319 3.48 7.66 14.08
C LEU A 319 2.97 7.34 15.48
N LYS A 320 2.53 8.37 16.22
CA LYS A 320 1.93 8.24 17.55
C LYS A 320 0.61 7.49 17.51
N LYS A 321 -0.28 7.82 16.57
CA LYS A 321 -1.61 7.21 16.40
C LYS A 321 -1.50 5.70 16.20
N PHE A 322 -0.56 5.24 15.38
CA PHE A 322 -0.47 3.83 15.00
C PHE A 322 0.48 3.00 15.87
N SER A 323 1.35 3.61 16.67
CA SER A 323 2.24 2.86 17.55
C SER A 323 1.62 2.61 18.93
N ARG A 324 1.78 1.39 19.42
CA ARG A 324 1.40 0.98 20.78
C ARG A 324 2.57 1.00 21.75
N LYS A 325 3.78 0.66 21.31
CA LYS A 325 4.93 0.45 22.21
C LYS A 325 6.19 1.17 21.74
N ARG A 326 6.52 1.07 20.45
CA ARG A 326 7.78 1.59 19.95
C ARG A 326 7.66 2.24 18.58
N ILE A 327 8.40 3.32 18.38
CA ILE A 327 8.57 3.99 17.10
C ILE A 327 10.07 4.02 16.77
N ILE A 328 10.40 3.70 15.52
CA ILE A 328 11.75 3.88 14.96
C ILE A 328 11.64 4.87 13.81
N ILE A 329 12.34 5.98 13.91
CA ILE A 329 12.45 6.99 12.86
C ILE A 329 13.90 7.05 12.42
N MET A 330 14.15 6.95 11.11
CA MET A 330 15.51 7.03 10.58
C MET A 330 15.55 7.85 9.31
N ASP A 331 16.29 8.95 9.30
CA ASP A 331 16.31 9.83 8.13
C ASP A 331 17.68 10.41 7.83
N ILE A 332 17.88 10.89 6.62
CA ILE A 332 19.14 11.51 6.20
C ILE A 332 19.22 12.94 6.75
N GLU A 333 20.37 13.29 7.31
CA GLU A 333 20.66 14.66 7.74
C GLU A 333 20.97 15.57 6.54
N ASN A 334 20.91 16.88 6.74
CA ASN A 334 21.28 17.87 5.72
C ASN A 334 22.60 17.53 4.98
N PRO A 335 22.54 17.28 3.66
CA PRO A 335 23.69 16.84 2.88
C PRO A 335 24.75 17.93 2.72
N ASN A 336 24.44 19.20 3.04
CA ASN A 336 25.40 20.30 3.00
C ASN A 336 26.51 20.19 4.05
N ASN A 337 26.40 19.25 4.99
CA ASN A 337 27.41 19.02 6.02
C ASN A 337 28.69 18.35 5.50
N SER A 338 28.70 17.76 4.29
CA SER A 338 29.92 17.22 3.69
C SER A 338 29.88 17.23 2.16
N PHE A 339 31.06 17.34 1.52
CA PHE A 339 31.17 17.29 0.07
C PHE A 339 30.62 15.98 -0.52
N LEU A 340 30.93 14.84 0.11
CA LEU A 340 30.46 13.52 -0.33
C LEU A 340 28.94 13.41 -0.23
N SER A 341 28.34 13.86 0.87
CA SER A 341 26.88 13.88 1.04
C SER A 341 26.21 14.77 0.01
N LYS A 342 26.80 15.95 -0.27
CA LYS A 342 26.30 16.86 -1.30
C LYS A 342 26.36 16.22 -2.69
N ALA A 343 27.47 15.61 -3.06
CA ALA A 343 27.61 14.90 -4.33
C ALA A 343 26.60 13.76 -4.46
N TRP A 344 26.39 13.00 -3.39
CA TRP A 344 25.42 11.91 -3.36
C TRP A 344 23.98 12.41 -3.48
N ASN A 345 23.61 13.47 -2.75
CA ASN A 345 22.31 14.11 -2.88
C ASN A 345 22.09 14.67 -4.29
N THR A 346 23.10 15.30 -4.89
CA THR A 346 23.03 15.78 -6.29
C THR A 346 22.78 14.63 -7.26
N TYR A 347 23.42 13.47 -7.07
CA TYR A 347 23.13 12.27 -7.85
C TYR A 347 21.65 11.87 -7.72
N TYR A 348 21.10 11.81 -6.50
CA TYR A 348 19.70 11.43 -6.30
C TYR A 348 18.72 12.48 -6.86
N LYS A 349 18.96 13.77 -6.64
CA LYS A 349 18.07 14.83 -7.18
C LYS A 349 18.10 14.91 -8.70
N ILE A 350 19.29 14.91 -9.32
CA ILE A 350 19.42 15.10 -10.77
C ILE A 350 19.11 13.81 -11.54
N ILE A 351 19.67 12.68 -11.10
CA ILE A 351 19.60 11.42 -11.84
C ILE A 351 18.39 10.60 -11.41
N MET A 352 18.09 10.57 -10.10
CA MET A 352 16.95 9.82 -9.58
C MET A 352 15.65 10.63 -9.50
N LYS A 353 15.70 11.95 -9.79
CA LYS A 353 14.57 12.88 -9.64
C LYS A 353 13.91 12.79 -8.26
N ASP A 354 14.74 12.65 -7.24
CA ASP A 354 14.30 12.67 -5.86
C ASP A 354 13.81 14.08 -5.48
N HIS A 355 12.61 14.17 -4.91
CA HIS A 355 11.91 15.43 -4.57
C HIS A 355 12.09 15.85 -3.11
N GLY A 356 12.94 15.15 -2.35
CA GLY A 356 13.19 15.51 -0.96
C GLY A 356 14.00 16.81 -0.81
N ASP A 357 13.39 17.81 -0.15
CA ASP A 357 13.98 19.14 0.07
C ASP A 357 14.06 19.54 1.55
N LEU A 358 13.24 18.95 2.43
CA LEU A 358 13.17 19.33 3.85
C LEU A 358 14.21 18.61 4.70
N PHE A 359 15.48 18.89 4.43
CA PHE A 359 16.55 18.34 5.27
C PHE A 359 16.72 19.12 6.56
N ILE A 360 16.74 18.39 7.67
CA ILE A 360 16.95 18.96 9.01
C ILE A 360 18.31 18.54 9.59
N SER A 361 18.81 19.32 10.53
CA SER A 361 19.97 18.97 11.36
C SER A 361 19.58 17.99 12.47
N PHE A 362 20.55 17.27 13.01
CA PHE A 362 20.33 16.37 14.14
C PHE A 362 19.77 17.06 15.39
N ASN A 363 20.14 18.32 15.64
CA ASN A 363 19.58 19.08 16.76
C ASN A 363 18.09 19.36 16.54
N GLN A 364 17.72 19.80 15.34
CA GLN A 364 16.31 19.99 14.98
C GLN A 364 15.53 18.67 15.07
N PHE A 365 16.10 17.57 14.56
CA PHE A 365 15.50 16.24 14.69
C PHE A 365 15.23 15.87 16.14
N ARG A 366 16.20 16.04 17.04
CA ARG A 366 16.03 15.78 18.48
C ARG A 366 14.94 16.63 19.12
N GLU A 367 14.87 17.91 18.78
CA GLU A 367 13.83 18.80 19.30
C GLU A 367 12.44 18.39 18.80
N ILE A 368 12.30 18.03 17.51
CA ILE A 368 11.05 17.49 16.96
C ILE A 368 10.61 16.24 17.74
N LEU A 369 11.52 15.30 18.01
CA LEU A 369 11.18 14.10 18.78
C LEU A 369 10.68 14.43 20.19
N LYS A 370 11.35 15.35 20.90
CA LYS A 370 10.94 15.75 22.25
C LYS A 370 9.57 16.42 22.26
N ILE A 371 9.32 17.31 21.30
CA ILE A 371 8.06 18.05 21.18
C ILE A 371 6.91 17.11 20.80
N ALA A 372 7.14 16.20 19.86
CA ALA A 372 6.13 15.25 19.39
C ALA A 372 5.78 14.16 20.42
N PHE A 373 6.76 13.74 21.23
CA PHE A 373 6.64 12.62 22.16
C PHE A 373 7.01 13.00 23.61
N PRO A 374 6.38 14.03 24.21
CA PRO A 374 6.78 14.55 25.52
C PRO A 374 6.55 13.55 26.66
N ASN A 375 5.56 12.65 26.50
CA ASN A 375 5.18 11.63 27.48
C ASN A 375 5.68 10.22 27.08
N SER A 376 6.79 10.14 26.35
CA SER A 376 7.41 8.85 26.03
C SER A 376 8.14 8.30 27.25
N ALA A 377 8.21 6.97 27.37
CA ALA A 377 8.98 6.29 28.41
C ALA A 377 10.48 6.55 28.22
N SER A 378 10.95 6.57 26.96
CA SER A 378 12.30 7.00 26.62
C SER A 378 12.41 7.47 25.17
N ILE A 379 13.36 8.37 24.92
CA ILE A 379 13.78 8.79 23.58
C ILE A 379 15.29 8.58 23.46
N TYR A 380 15.68 7.65 22.60
CA TYR A 380 17.07 7.47 22.19
C TYR A 380 17.29 8.08 20.82
N SER A 381 18.35 8.87 20.66
CA SER A 381 18.70 9.49 19.38
C SER A 381 20.19 9.37 19.08
N LYS A 382 20.56 9.04 17.84
CA LYS A 382 21.97 8.87 17.43
C LYS A 382 22.19 9.30 15.97
N ARG A 383 23.40 9.79 15.66
CA ARG A 383 23.91 9.94 14.28
C ARG A 383 24.64 8.68 13.83
N ILE A 384 24.44 8.28 12.58
CA ILE A 384 25.05 7.12 11.94
C ILE A 384 25.73 7.59 10.66
N LEU A 385 27.06 7.51 10.59
CA LEU A 385 27.80 7.87 9.39
C LEU A 385 27.68 6.74 8.34
N THR A 386 27.40 7.11 7.10
CA THR A 386 27.41 6.21 5.94
C THR A 386 28.09 6.90 4.76
N ILE A 387 28.33 6.18 3.65
CA ILE A 387 28.83 6.79 2.41
C ILE A 387 27.88 7.86 1.83
N LYS A 388 26.58 7.79 2.15
CA LYS A 388 25.58 8.77 1.69
C LYS A 388 25.55 10.03 2.57
N GLY A 389 26.21 9.99 3.73
CA GLY A 389 26.15 11.02 4.76
C GLY A 389 25.70 10.51 6.11
N TYR A 390 25.44 11.45 7.01
CA TYR A 390 24.90 11.16 8.32
C TYR A 390 23.41 10.85 8.24
N TYR A 391 23.02 9.74 8.84
CA TYR A 391 21.64 9.41 9.15
C TYR A 391 21.35 9.70 10.62
N MET A 392 20.16 10.20 10.89
CA MET A 392 19.63 10.47 12.21
C MET A 392 18.68 9.33 12.57
N LEU A 393 18.95 8.67 13.67
CA LEU A 393 18.09 7.64 14.25
C LEU A 393 17.40 8.19 15.48
N GLY A 394 16.09 7.98 15.57
CA GLY A 394 15.27 8.16 16.76
C GLY A 394 14.57 6.84 17.11
N VAL A 395 14.69 6.39 18.35
CA VAL A 395 13.96 5.24 18.90
C VAL A 395 13.18 5.74 20.10
N ILE A 396 11.86 5.63 20.01
CA ILE A 396 10.92 6.17 21.00
C ILE A 396 10.16 4.98 21.60
N ASP A 397 10.26 4.83 22.91
CA ASP A 397 9.44 3.89 23.68
C ASP A 397 8.26 4.63 24.28
N LEU A 398 7.05 4.14 24.02
CA LEU A 398 5.80 4.70 24.54
C LEU A 398 5.45 4.04 25.88
N LEU A 399 4.70 4.77 26.72
CA LEU A 399 4.23 4.31 28.03
C LEU A 399 3.20 3.18 27.93
#